data_AF-A0A9N8DGP6-F1
#
_entry.id   AF-A0A9N8DGP6-F1
#
_cell.length_a   1.000
_cell.length_b   1.000
_cell.length_c   1.000
_cell.angle_alpha   90.00
_cell.angle_beta   90.00
_cell.angle_gamma   90.00
#
_symmetry.space_group_name_H-M   'P 1'
#
loop_
_entity.id
_entity.type
_entity.pdbx_description
1 polymer ?
#
loop_
_entity_poly.entity_id
_entity_poly.type
_entity_poly.pdbx_seq_one_letter_code
_entity_poly.pdbx_strand_id
1 'polypeptide(L)'
;MASIIKLLRSPKDEFPKAKVSFSILLDPDNNVHDVATMEVPVYEMGDVEDWLEWRKLFDRLLTAKNLEKGPSLFRHARILLAGGALSKFNDIATKHIADNNDEETKEAFDVTLKEFTNSMLPSHTAKRVKRYLLEIQKPIYMSVSQFVVRLQQMNSYFPYMPDVGGQNVMLTPTDMKFVLEQAVPQAWRSALERSGQHEAMNFSEVEDYFKTLEHLEEETVRGSKS
;
A
#
# COMPACT_ATOMS: atom_id res chain seq x y z
N MET A 1 18.44 0.54 -10.91
CA MET A 1 17.15 0.60 -11.64
C MET A 1 16.03 0.48 -10.62
N ALA A 2 15.14 1.47 -10.50
CA ALA A 2 14.09 1.47 -9.49
C ALA A 2 13.08 0.34 -9.74
N SER A 3 13.05 -0.62 -8.82
CA SER A 3 12.11 -1.75 -8.79
C SER A 3 10.68 -1.22 -8.77
N ILE A 4 9.84 -1.71 -9.69
CA ILE A 4 8.40 -1.46 -9.66
C ILE A 4 7.78 -2.47 -8.68
N ILE A 5 6.75 -2.08 -7.94
CA ILE A 5 5.92 -2.99 -7.14
C ILE A 5 5.34 -4.06 -8.08
N LYS A 6 5.67 -5.33 -7.87
CA LYS A 6 5.26 -6.45 -8.76
C LYS A 6 4.11 -7.27 -8.17
N LEU A 7 3.45 -8.07 -8.99
CA LEU A 7 2.43 -9.03 -8.53
C LEU A 7 2.98 -10.01 -7.52
N LEU A 8 4.06 -10.70 -7.88
CA LEU A 8 4.82 -11.52 -6.97
C LEU A 8 5.73 -10.62 -6.14
N ARG A 9 5.59 -10.72 -4.82
CA ARG A 9 6.62 -10.22 -3.92
C ARG A 9 7.85 -11.09 -4.10
N SER A 10 9.02 -10.45 -4.24
CA SER A 10 10.27 -11.18 -4.06
C SER A 10 10.23 -11.83 -2.67
N PRO A 11 10.75 -13.07 -2.51
CA PRO A 11 11.01 -13.62 -1.20
C PRO A 11 11.82 -12.58 -0.41
N LYS A 12 11.26 -12.05 0.67
CA LYS A 12 12.00 -11.15 1.54
C LYS A 12 12.89 -12.05 2.38
N ASP A 13 14.21 -11.91 2.28
CA ASP A 13 15.10 -12.51 3.26
C ASP A 13 14.67 -11.96 4.63
N GLU A 14 14.09 -12.82 5.46
CA GLU A 14 13.58 -12.49 6.80
C GLU A 14 14.76 -12.26 7.74
N PHE A 15 15.59 -11.26 7.46
CA PHE A 15 16.33 -10.63 8.54
C PHE A 15 15.29 -9.99 9.46
N PRO A 16 15.27 -10.32 10.76
CA PRO A 16 14.31 -9.74 11.68
C PRO A 16 14.55 -8.24 11.74
N LYS A 17 13.72 -7.48 11.00
CA LYS A 17 13.67 -6.02 11.13
C LYS A 17 13.33 -5.75 12.59
N ALA A 18 14.19 -5.00 13.30
CA ALA A 18 13.92 -4.60 14.67
C ALA A 18 12.52 -3.97 14.73
N LYS A 19 11.72 -4.31 15.74
CA LYS A 19 10.35 -3.81 15.89
C LYS A 19 10.23 -3.00 17.16
N VAL A 20 9.38 -1.98 17.12
CA VAL A 20 8.98 -1.20 18.29
C VAL A 20 7.51 -1.49 18.54
N SER A 21 7.19 -1.90 19.77
CA SER A 21 5.82 -2.18 20.19
C SER A 21 5.19 -0.95 20.83
N PHE A 22 3.99 -0.62 20.41
CA PHE A 22 3.23 0.51 20.93
C PHE A 22 1.90 0.05 21.52
N SER A 23 1.60 0.53 22.72
CA SER A 23 0.28 0.37 23.34
C SER A 23 -0.70 1.39 22.75
N ILE A 24 -1.87 0.91 22.33
CA ILE A 24 -2.97 1.68 21.75
C ILE A 24 -4.21 1.46 22.60
N LEU A 25 -4.85 2.54 23.03
CA LEU A 25 -6.12 2.48 23.75
C LEU A 25 -7.24 2.26 22.73
N LEU A 26 -8.09 1.24 22.94
CA LEU A 26 -9.18 0.91 22.02
C LEU A 26 -10.45 1.71 22.29
N ASP A 27 -10.66 2.12 23.54
CA ASP A 27 -11.76 2.98 23.97
C ASP A 27 -11.17 4.22 24.67
N PRO A 28 -11.32 5.43 24.11
CA PRO A 28 -10.84 6.65 24.74
C PRO A 28 -11.67 7.06 25.96
N ASP A 29 -12.92 6.60 26.05
CA ASP A 29 -13.92 7.06 27.04
C ASP A 29 -14.16 6.05 28.16
N ASN A 30 -13.73 4.79 28.00
CA ASN A 30 -13.88 3.74 28.99
C ASN A 30 -12.54 3.29 29.59
N ASN A 31 -12.54 3.14 30.91
CA ASN A 31 -11.36 3.14 31.76
C ASN A 31 -10.41 1.93 31.51
N VAL A 32 -9.22 2.21 30.94
CA VAL A 32 -7.88 1.65 31.26
C VAL A 32 -7.54 0.19 30.87
N HIS A 33 -8.47 -0.69 30.50
CA HIS A 33 -8.12 -2.12 30.35
C HIS A 33 -8.07 -2.69 28.93
N ASP A 34 -8.64 -2.02 27.93
CA ASP A 34 -8.61 -2.55 26.56
C ASP A 34 -7.49 -1.88 25.75
N VAL A 35 -6.31 -2.52 25.81
CA VAL A 35 -5.09 -2.04 25.17
C VAL A 35 -4.68 -3.01 24.07
N ALA A 36 -4.71 -2.54 22.83
CA ALA A 36 -4.09 -3.26 21.72
C ALA A 36 -2.59 -2.97 21.66
N THR A 37 -1.80 -3.97 21.31
CA THR A 37 -0.38 -3.79 20.98
C THR A 37 -0.22 -3.74 19.46
N MET A 38 0.42 -2.69 18.97
CA MET A 38 0.81 -2.57 17.56
C MET A 38 2.32 -2.60 17.45
N GLU A 39 2.83 -3.56 16.69
CA GLU A 39 4.24 -3.63 16.35
C GLU A 39 4.49 -2.91 15.03
N VAL A 40 5.48 -2.01 15.03
CA VAL A 40 5.92 -1.32 13.82
C VAL A 40 7.41 -1.61 13.61
N PRO A 41 7.82 -2.08 12.41
CA PRO A 41 9.22 -2.33 12.11
C PRO A 41 9.97 -1.00 12.01
N VAL A 42 11.20 -0.99 12.50
CA VAL A 42 12.18 0.07 12.28
C VAL A 42 12.66 -0.04 10.84
N TYR A 43 12.64 1.09 10.13
CA TYR A 43 13.06 1.19 8.75
C TYR A 43 14.47 1.77 8.65
N GLU A 44 15.37 1.02 8.00
CA GLU A 44 16.72 1.46 7.70
C GLU A 44 16.96 1.48 6.19
N MET A 45 16.62 0.38 5.53
CA MET A 45 16.72 0.21 4.08
C MET A 45 15.65 -0.76 3.59
N GLY A 46 15.35 -0.70 2.31
CA GLY A 46 14.40 -1.59 1.65
C GLY A 46 14.12 -1.14 0.23
N ASP A 47 13.29 -1.90 -0.46
CA ASP A 47 12.81 -1.49 -1.78
C ASP A 47 11.66 -0.46 -1.70
N VAL A 48 11.12 -0.10 -2.86
CA VAL A 48 10.00 0.85 -2.96
C VAL A 48 8.78 0.36 -2.18
N GLU A 49 8.50 -0.94 -2.23
CA GLU A 49 7.33 -1.51 -1.57
C GLU A 49 7.52 -1.56 -0.05
N ASP A 50 8.71 -1.92 0.44
CA ASP A 50 9.05 -1.86 1.87
C ASP A 50 8.81 -0.47 2.46
N TRP A 51 9.22 0.58 1.75
CA TRP A 51 8.98 1.96 2.18
C TRP A 51 7.48 2.29 2.23
N LEU A 52 6.72 1.91 1.21
CA LEU A 52 5.28 2.20 1.13
C LEU A 52 4.48 1.42 2.17
N GLU A 53 4.85 0.16 2.45
CA GLU A 53 4.30 -0.62 3.55
C GLU A 53 4.59 0.02 4.90
N TRP A 54 5.84 0.42 5.13
CA TRP A 54 6.23 1.12 6.34
C TRP A 54 5.46 2.44 6.50
N ARG A 55 5.33 3.23 5.43
CA ARG A 55 4.59 4.50 5.46
C ARG A 55 3.12 4.31 5.81
N LYS A 56 2.47 3.31 5.21
CA LYS A 56 1.08 2.96 5.51
C LYS A 56 0.90 2.51 6.96
N LEU A 57 1.85 1.71 7.48
CA LEU A 57 1.78 1.25 8.87
C LEU A 57 2.08 2.38 9.87
N PHE A 58 3.02 3.26 9.54
CA PHE A 58 3.34 4.44 10.33
C PHE A 58 2.14 5.40 10.40
N ASP A 59 1.48 5.65 9.27
CA ASP A 59 0.25 6.45 9.21
C ASP A 59 -0.86 5.86 10.10
N ARG A 60 -1.08 4.54 10.02
CA ARG A 60 -2.01 3.83 10.93
C ARG A 60 -1.64 4.01 12.40
N LEU A 61 -0.35 3.99 12.75
CA LEU A 61 0.10 4.24 14.13
C LEU A 61 -0.23 5.67 14.57
N LEU A 62 0.03 6.67 13.72
CA LEU A 62 -0.27 8.07 14.01
C LEU A 62 -1.76 8.28 14.27
N THR A 63 -2.62 7.71 13.42
CA THR A 63 -4.08 7.75 13.60
C THR A 63 -4.50 7.04 14.88
N ALA A 64 -3.99 5.84 15.13
CA ALA A 64 -4.40 5.05 16.30
C ALA A 64 -3.99 5.68 17.63
N LYS A 65 -2.89 6.44 17.66
CA LYS A 65 -2.44 7.19 18.85
C LYS A 65 -2.97 8.62 18.91
N ASN A 66 -3.78 9.05 17.94
CA ASN A 66 -4.25 10.43 17.80
C ASN A 66 -3.11 11.47 17.91
N LEU A 67 -2.01 11.22 17.17
CA LEU A 67 -0.82 12.07 17.22
C LEU A 67 -0.95 13.21 16.23
N GLU A 68 -1.21 14.42 16.74
CA GLU A 68 -1.30 15.63 15.90
C GLU A 68 -0.21 16.66 16.16
N LYS A 69 0.49 16.55 17.30
CA LYS A 69 1.51 17.52 17.70
C LYS A 69 2.84 17.25 16.99
N GLY A 70 3.39 18.27 16.34
CA GLY A 70 4.67 18.21 15.63
C GLY A 70 5.80 17.50 16.39
N PRO A 71 6.10 17.83 17.66
CA PRO A 71 7.21 17.19 18.37
C PRO A 71 6.99 15.70 18.60
N SER A 72 5.74 15.29 18.80
CA SER A 72 5.37 13.88 18.91
C SER A 72 5.54 13.16 17.57
N LEU A 73 5.16 13.79 16.46
CA LEU A 73 5.32 13.24 15.11
C LEU A 73 6.79 12.98 14.77
N PHE A 74 7.65 13.99 14.97
CA PHE A 74 9.10 13.86 14.75
C PHE A 74 9.71 12.78 15.64
N ARG A 75 9.34 12.71 16.93
CA ARG A 75 9.83 11.68 17.84
C ARG A 75 9.47 10.27 17.36
N HIS A 76 8.22 10.03 16.94
CA HIS A 76 7.80 8.71 16.47
C HIS A 76 8.50 8.33 15.17
N ALA A 77 8.69 9.27 14.24
CA ALA A 77 9.47 9.03 13.03
C ALA A 77 10.92 8.65 13.36
N ARG A 78 11.58 9.39 14.27
CA ARG A 78 12.98 9.13 14.67
C ARG A 78 13.17 7.77 15.36
N ILE A 79 12.21 7.32 16.16
CA ILE A 79 12.26 5.99 16.82
C ILE A 79 12.10 4.85 15.80
N LEU A 80 11.36 5.09 14.73
CA LEU A 80 11.04 4.07 13.72
C LEU A 80 11.93 4.13 12.48
N LEU A 81 12.93 5.00 12.48
CA LEU A 81 13.98 5.08 11.47
C LEU A 81 15.32 4.73 12.09
N ALA A 82 16.19 4.07 11.33
CA ALA A 82 17.55 3.72 11.76
C ALA A 82 18.59 4.00 10.67
N GLY A 83 19.86 3.95 11.07
CA GLY A 83 21.01 4.05 10.16
C GLY A 83 20.95 5.25 9.22
N GLY A 84 21.22 5.01 7.94
CA GLY A 84 21.23 6.05 6.90
C GLY A 84 19.87 6.74 6.69
N ALA A 85 18.76 6.01 6.88
CA ALA A 85 17.41 6.58 6.76
C ALA A 85 17.15 7.63 7.85
N LEU A 86 17.53 7.35 9.09
CA LEU A 86 17.40 8.28 10.21
C LEU A 86 18.28 9.53 10.01
N SER A 87 19.53 9.36 9.58
CA SER A 87 20.43 10.49 9.32
C SER A 87 19.83 11.42 8.27
N LYS A 88 19.40 10.86 7.13
CA LYS A 88 18.80 11.63 6.04
C LYS A 88 17.50 12.31 6.44
N PHE A 89 16.66 11.65 7.24
CA PHE A 89 15.44 12.26 7.78
C PHE A 89 15.78 13.47 8.66
N ASN A 90 16.76 13.35 9.56
CA ASN A 90 17.17 14.45 10.42
C ASN A 90 17.76 15.62 9.61
N ASP A 91 18.57 15.35 8.58
CA ASP A 91 19.14 16.39 7.72
C ASP A 91 18.05 17.22 7.00
N ILE A 92 16.97 16.56 6.57
CA ILE A 92 15.80 17.22 5.96
C ILE A 92 14.99 17.95 7.03
N ALA A 93 14.75 17.31 8.18
CA ALA A 93 14.00 17.88 9.29
C ALA A 93 14.64 19.18 9.79
N THR A 94 15.96 19.23 9.95
CA THR A 94 16.67 20.44 10.41
C THR A 94 16.41 21.63 9.49
N LYS A 95 16.33 21.43 8.17
CA LYS A 95 16.03 22.51 7.22
C LYS A 95 14.61 23.05 7.42
N HIS A 96 13.63 22.15 7.46
CA HIS A 96 12.22 22.55 7.59
C HIS A 96 11.87 23.10 8.96
N ILE A 97 12.53 22.63 10.03
CA ILE A 97 12.36 23.17 11.38
C ILE A 97 12.92 24.60 11.44
N ALA A 98 14.10 24.85 10.86
CA ALA A 98 14.68 26.19 10.79
C ALA A 98 13.78 27.16 10.00
N ASP A 99 13.16 26.71 8.90
CA ASP A 99 12.20 27.50 8.12
C ASP A 99 10.90 27.81 8.90
N ASN A 100 10.63 27.10 10.01
CA ASN A 100 9.45 27.26 10.87
C ASN A 100 9.80 27.85 12.25
N ASN A 101 10.69 28.85 12.29
CA ASN A 101 11.13 29.53 13.52
C ASN A 101 11.75 28.59 14.57
N ASP A 102 12.44 27.55 14.12
CA ASP A 102 13.03 26.51 14.97
C ASP A 102 12.01 25.68 15.77
N GLU A 103 10.74 25.65 15.34
CA GLU A 103 9.67 24.89 15.98
C GLU A 103 9.33 23.60 15.21
N GLU A 104 9.21 22.49 15.94
CA GLU A 104 8.67 21.24 15.41
C GLU A 104 7.14 21.35 15.27
N THR A 105 6.65 21.88 14.15
CA THR A 105 5.21 21.97 13.83
C THR A 105 4.71 20.76 13.03
N LYS A 106 3.38 20.61 12.92
CA LYS A 106 2.78 19.54 12.10
C LYS A 106 3.06 19.78 10.62
N GLU A 107 2.99 21.04 10.20
CA GLU A 107 3.26 21.50 8.84
C GLU A 107 4.71 21.19 8.45
N ALA A 108 5.67 21.51 9.34
CA ALA A 108 7.08 21.17 9.13
C ALA A 108 7.29 19.65 9.01
N PHE A 109 6.58 18.86 9.81
CA PHE A 109 6.63 17.40 9.74
C PHE A 109 6.10 16.87 8.41
N ASP A 110 4.95 17.35 7.95
CA ASP A 110 4.33 16.91 6.69
C ASP A 110 5.22 17.22 5.49
N VAL A 111 5.84 18.41 5.47
CA VAL A 111 6.80 18.80 4.42
C VAL A 111 8.07 17.94 4.50
N THR A 112 8.62 17.73 5.70
CA THR A 112 9.79 16.87 5.93
C THR A 112 9.53 15.45 5.42
N LEU A 113 8.39 14.87 5.77
CA LEU A 113 8.03 13.50 5.40
C LEU A 113 7.78 13.37 3.90
N LYS A 114 7.22 14.40 3.26
CA LYS A 114 7.05 14.48 1.80
C LYS A 114 8.40 14.54 1.09
N GLU A 115 9.30 15.43 1.51
CA GLU A 115 10.64 15.52 0.91
C GLU A 115 11.46 14.25 1.14
N PHE A 116 11.39 13.69 2.35
CA PHE A 116 12.02 12.42 2.66
C PHE A 116 11.48 11.30 1.74
N THR A 117 10.17 11.21 1.54
CA THR A 117 9.56 10.26 0.60
C THR A 117 10.06 10.45 -0.83
N ASN A 118 10.13 11.70 -1.31
CA ASN A 118 10.66 12.03 -2.64
C ASN A 118 12.15 11.70 -2.78
N SER A 119 12.89 11.69 -1.67
CA SER A 119 14.29 11.30 -1.65
C SER A 119 14.52 9.78 -1.71
N MET A 120 13.49 9.00 -1.35
CA MET A 120 13.50 7.53 -1.33
C MET A 120 12.90 6.93 -2.61
N LEU A 121 11.91 7.62 -3.19
CA LEU A 121 11.17 7.16 -4.35
C LEU A 121 11.42 8.06 -5.57
N PRO A 122 11.60 7.49 -6.78
CA PRO A 122 11.59 8.29 -8.00
C PRO A 122 10.29 9.08 -8.15
N SER A 123 10.39 10.31 -8.67
CA SER A 123 9.25 11.22 -8.93
C SER A 123 8.10 10.58 -9.72
N HIS A 124 8.41 9.69 -10.66
CA HIS A 124 7.44 9.05 -11.55
C HIS A 124 6.91 7.69 -11.03
N THR A 125 7.12 7.36 -9.75
CA THR A 125 6.72 6.05 -9.18
C THR A 125 5.22 5.81 -9.33
N ALA A 126 4.38 6.78 -8.97
CA ALA A 126 2.93 6.64 -9.08
C ALA A 126 2.47 6.39 -10.53
N LYS A 127 3.01 7.16 -11.48
CA LYS A 127 2.73 6.97 -12.92
C LYS A 127 3.12 5.57 -13.41
N ARG A 128 4.28 5.06 -12.97
CA ARG A 128 4.75 3.71 -13.34
C ARG A 128 3.86 2.61 -12.77
N VAL A 129 3.47 2.74 -11.50
CA VAL A 129 2.57 1.76 -10.85
C VAL A 129 1.19 1.80 -11.48
N LYS A 130 0.64 2.99 -11.78
CA LYS A 130 -0.66 3.13 -12.46
C LYS A 130 -0.67 2.46 -13.82
N ARG A 131 0.35 2.73 -14.65
CA ARG A 131 0.48 2.04 -15.95
C ARG A 131 0.61 0.53 -15.77
N TYR A 132 1.42 0.08 -14.83
CA TYR A 132 1.58 -1.35 -14.55
C TYR A 132 0.25 -2.01 -14.16
N LEU A 133 -0.56 -1.38 -13.31
CA LEU A 133 -1.89 -1.90 -12.94
C LEU A 133 -2.84 -1.99 -14.15
N LEU A 134 -2.81 -1.02 -15.06
CA LEU A 134 -3.67 -1.01 -16.25
C LEU A 134 -3.29 -2.08 -17.28
N GLU A 135 -2.02 -2.50 -17.32
CA GLU A 135 -1.49 -3.46 -18.30
C GLU A 135 -1.33 -4.88 -17.73
N ILE A 136 -1.70 -5.07 -16.46
CA ILE A 136 -1.44 -6.30 -15.72
C ILE A 136 -2.30 -7.45 -16.23
N GLN A 137 -1.77 -8.66 -16.19
CA GLN A 137 -2.53 -9.89 -16.45
C GLN A 137 -2.49 -10.79 -15.23
N LYS A 138 -3.62 -11.43 -14.90
CA LYS A 138 -3.69 -12.41 -13.83
C LYS A 138 -2.79 -13.60 -14.19
N PRO A 139 -1.76 -13.90 -13.38
CA PRO A 139 -0.94 -15.06 -13.63
C PRO A 139 -1.71 -16.37 -13.40
N ILE A 140 -1.32 -17.44 -14.09
CA ILE A 140 -1.96 -18.76 -13.99
C ILE A 140 -1.81 -19.34 -12.57
N TYR A 141 -0.67 -19.11 -11.91
CA TYR A 141 -0.36 -19.65 -10.58
C TYR A 141 -1.07 -18.94 -9.42
N MET A 142 -1.80 -17.85 -9.68
CA MET A 142 -2.42 -17.02 -8.65
C MET A 142 -3.94 -17.13 -8.77
N SER A 143 -4.66 -17.39 -7.67
CA SER A 143 -6.13 -17.40 -7.72
C SER A 143 -6.70 -16.00 -7.97
N VAL A 144 -7.96 -15.91 -8.42
CA VAL A 144 -8.67 -14.62 -8.58
C VAL A 144 -8.63 -13.84 -7.27
N SER A 145 -8.93 -14.49 -6.15
CA SER A 145 -8.90 -13.87 -4.82
C SER A 145 -7.52 -13.31 -4.47
N GLN A 146 -6.45 -14.08 -4.67
CA GLN A 146 -5.09 -13.63 -4.40
C GLN A 146 -4.69 -12.44 -5.27
N PHE A 147 -5.09 -12.48 -6.55
CA PHE A 147 -4.84 -11.40 -7.50
C PHE A 147 -5.58 -10.12 -7.13
N VAL A 148 -6.86 -10.20 -6.77
CA VAL A 148 -7.67 -9.05 -6.36
C VAL A 148 -7.13 -8.42 -5.07
N VAL A 149 -6.81 -9.23 -4.06
CA VAL A 149 -6.18 -8.74 -2.82
C VAL A 149 -4.88 -8.00 -3.13
N ARG A 150 -4.05 -8.55 -4.02
CA ARG A 150 -2.80 -7.91 -4.44
C ARG A 150 -3.06 -6.60 -5.18
N LEU A 151 -4.05 -6.57 -6.08
CA LEU A 151 -4.43 -5.39 -6.84
C LEU A 151 -4.90 -4.25 -5.91
N GLN A 152 -5.78 -4.55 -4.95
CA GLN A 152 -6.25 -3.60 -3.94
C GLN A 152 -5.09 -3.10 -3.06
N GLN A 153 -4.18 -3.98 -2.68
CA GLN A 153 -3.00 -3.62 -1.90
C GLN A 153 -2.12 -2.62 -2.67
N MET A 154 -1.81 -2.90 -3.94
CA MET A 154 -1.05 -1.99 -4.79
C MET A 154 -1.75 -0.65 -4.96
N ASN A 155 -3.07 -0.66 -5.14
CA ASN A 155 -3.88 0.56 -5.22
C ASN A 155 -3.84 1.37 -3.91
N SER A 156 -3.79 0.72 -2.75
CA SER A 156 -3.74 1.41 -1.46
C SER A 156 -2.43 2.16 -1.19
N TYR A 157 -1.38 1.93 -2.00
CA TYR A 157 -0.10 2.62 -1.83
C TYR A 157 -0.02 3.99 -2.48
N PHE A 158 -0.92 4.32 -3.42
CA PHE A 158 -0.89 5.58 -4.17
C PHE A 158 -0.74 6.83 -3.29
N PRO A 159 -1.50 7.01 -2.19
CA PRO A 159 -1.40 8.20 -1.34
C PRO A 159 -0.01 8.42 -0.72
N TYR A 160 0.79 7.36 -0.59
CA TYR A 160 2.12 7.40 0.02
C TYR A 160 3.25 7.59 -1.00
N MET A 161 2.92 7.73 -2.29
CA MET A 161 3.88 7.99 -3.37
C MET A 161 4.09 9.48 -3.62
N PRO A 162 5.20 9.88 -4.27
CA PRO A 162 5.44 11.26 -4.68
C PRO A 162 4.27 11.84 -5.51
N ASP A 163 3.75 12.97 -5.07
CA ASP A 163 2.71 13.73 -5.79
C ASP A 163 3.33 14.65 -6.84
N VAL A 164 3.77 14.06 -7.95
CA VAL A 164 4.22 14.82 -9.12
C VAL A 164 3.07 14.88 -10.13
N GLY A 165 2.33 15.99 -10.11
CA GLY A 165 1.24 16.26 -11.05
C GLY A 165 -0.05 15.48 -10.75
N GLY A 166 -0.39 15.25 -9.47
CA GLY A 166 -1.65 14.63 -9.08
C GLY A 166 -1.75 13.15 -9.45
N GLN A 167 -0.61 12.48 -9.65
CA GLN A 167 -0.57 11.09 -10.12
C GLN A 167 -0.65 10.06 -8.99
N ASN A 168 -0.55 10.50 -7.74
CA ASN A 168 -0.58 9.67 -6.53
C ASN A 168 -2.02 9.37 -6.05
N VAL A 169 -2.99 9.43 -6.96
CA VAL A 169 -4.41 9.19 -6.70
C VAL A 169 -4.73 7.73 -6.98
N MET A 170 -5.45 7.10 -6.05
CA MET A 170 -5.93 5.73 -6.18
C MET A 170 -6.85 5.57 -7.40
N LEU A 171 -6.81 4.38 -8.00
CA LEU A 171 -7.83 3.95 -8.95
C LEU A 171 -9.19 3.86 -8.25
N THR A 172 -10.22 4.36 -8.92
CA THR A 172 -11.60 4.28 -8.43
C THR A 172 -12.10 2.84 -8.44
N PRO A 173 -13.18 2.48 -7.71
CA PRO A 173 -13.78 1.15 -7.82
C PRO A 173 -14.15 0.77 -9.26
N THR A 174 -14.57 1.74 -10.06
CA THR A 174 -14.87 1.55 -11.50
C THR A 174 -13.60 1.26 -12.30
N ASP A 175 -12.52 2.00 -12.08
CA ASP A 175 -11.24 1.73 -12.76
C ASP A 175 -10.67 0.37 -12.35
N MET A 176 -10.79 0.01 -11.07
CA MET A 176 -10.35 -1.28 -10.55
C MET A 176 -11.14 -2.44 -11.16
N LYS A 177 -12.46 -2.26 -11.36
CA LYS A 177 -13.31 -3.22 -12.08
C LYS A 177 -12.81 -3.41 -13.51
N PHE A 178 -12.60 -2.30 -14.22
CA PHE A 178 -12.07 -2.33 -15.58
C PHE A 178 -10.71 -3.05 -15.64
N VAL A 179 -9.80 -2.77 -14.71
CA VAL A 179 -8.52 -3.48 -14.61
C VAL A 179 -8.70 -4.97 -14.41
N LEU A 180 -9.60 -5.39 -13.52
CA LEU A 180 -9.86 -6.80 -13.26
C LEU A 180 -10.40 -7.52 -14.51
N GLU A 181 -11.37 -6.93 -15.20
CA GLU A 181 -11.93 -7.46 -16.45
C GLU A 181 -10.85 -7.58 -17.55
N GLN A 182 -9.95 -6.60 -17.62
CA GLN A 182 -8.84 -6.61 -18.59
C GLN A 182 -7.72 -7.59 -18.21
N ALA A 183 -7.57 -7.91 -16.93
CA ALA A 183 -6.50 -8.77 -16.43
C ALA A 183 -6.80 -10.28 -16.51
N VAL A 184 -8.07 -10.67 -16.53
CA VAL A 184 -8.48 -12.09 -16.63
C VAL A 184 -8.40 -12.63 -18.06
N PRO A 185 -8.35 -13.97 -18.25
CA PRO A 185 -8.36 -14.57 -19.58
C PRO A 185 -9.52 -14.10 -20.45
N GLN A 186 -9.28 -13.93 -21.76
CA GLN A 186 -10.28 -13.47 -22.73
C GLN A 186 -11.56 -14.34 -22.72
N ALA A 187 -11.44 -15.64 -22.48
CA ALA A 187 -12.58 -16.55 -22.39
C ALA A 187 -13.56 -16.15 -21.27
N TRP A 188 -13.04 -15.73 -20.11
CA TRP A 188 -13.84 -15.30 -18.96
C TRP A 188 -14.48 -13.94 -19.21
N ARG A 189 -13.72 -13.01 -19.82
CA ARG A 189 -14.26 -11.71 -20.22
C ARG A 189 -15.43 -11.87 -21.19
N SER A 190 -15.27 -12.69 -22.22
CA SER A 190 -16.36 -12.95 -23.17
C SER A 190 -17.53 -13.71 -22.53
N ALA A 191 -17.30 -14.52 -21.49
CA ALA A 191 -18.40 -15.14 -20.74
C ALA A 191 -19.19 -14.10 -19.93
N LEU A 192 -18.50 -13.14 -19.30
CA LEU A 192 -19.12 -12.02 -18.61
C LEU A 192 -19.90 -11.11 -19.58
N GLU A 193 -19.34 -10.80 -20.75
CA GLU A 193 -20.05 -10.02 -21.78
C GLU A 193 -21.31 -10.73 -22.26
N ARG A 194 -21.24 -12.05 -22.48
CA ARG A 194 -22.40 -12.87 -22.87
C ARG A 194 -23.48 -12.98 -21.79
N SER A 195 -23.15 -12.79 -20.51
CA SER A 195 -24.15 -12.80 -19.44
C SER A 195 -25.07 -11.56 -19.51
N GLY A 196 -24.64 -10.49 -20.18
CA GLY A 196 -25.38 -9.23 -20.28
C GLY A 196 -25.42 -8.42 -18.97
N GLN A 197 -24.79 -8.90 -17.90
CA GLN A 197 -24.82 -8.27 -16.57
C GLN A 197 -23.61 -7.37 -16.31
N HIS A 198 -22.65 -7.33 -17.24
CA HIS A 198 -21.34 -6.70 -17.03
C HIS A 198 -21.43 -5.22 -16.61
N GLU A 199 -22.33 -4.42 -17.20
CA GLU A 199 -22.49 -2.99 -16.89
C GLU A 199 -23.07 -2.75 -15.50
N ALA A 200 -23.98 -3.62 -15.05
CA ALA A 200 -24.69 -3.47 -13.79
C ALA A 200 -23.85 -3.93 -12.58
N MET A 201 -22.88 -4.83 -12.82
CA MET A 201 -22.08 -5.42 -11.74
C MET A 201 -21.08 -4.43 -11.14
N ASN A 202 -20.97 -4.43 -9.81
CA ASN A 202 -19.92 -3.71 -9.09
C ASN A 202 -18.62 -4.54 -9.02
N PHE A 203 -17.55 -3.95 -8.50
CA PHE A 203 -16.23 -4.60 -8.39
C PHE A 203 -16.28 -5.96 -7.66
N SER A 204 -17.02 -6.04 -6.56
CA SER A 204 -17.14 -7.28 -5.76
C SER A 204 -17.91 -8.36 -6.50
N GLU A 205 -18.98 -7.97 -7.20
CA GLU A 205 -19.80 -8.91 -7.98
C GLU A 205 -19.02 -9.49 -9.17
N VAL A 206 -18.21 -8.68 -9.83
CA VAL A 206 -17.30 -9.14 -10.91
C VAL A 206 -16.23 -10.09 -10.34
N GLU A 207 -15.67 -9.78 -9.18
CA GLU A 207 -14.73 -10.66 -8.49
C GLU A 207 -15.37 -12.04 -8.20
N ASP A 208 -16.57 -12.06 -7.63
CA ASP A 208 -17.25 -13.31 -7.28
C ASP A 208 -17.68 -14.12 -8.51
N TYR A 209 -18.05 -13.44 -9.60
CA TYR A 209 -18.28 -14.07 -10.89
C TYR A 209 -17.03 -14.79 -11.41
N PHE A 210 -15.87 -14.13 -11.39
CA PHE A 210 -14.62 -14.75 -11.84
C PHE A 210 -14.13 -15.87 -10.92
N LYS A 211 -14.35 -15.79 -9.60
CA LYS A 211 -14.11 -16.94 -8.70
C LYS A 211 -14.95 -18.15 -9.07
N THR A 212 -16.20 -17.94 -9.46
CA THR A 212 -17.09 -19.02 -9.90
C THR A 212 -16.59 -19.67 -11.19
N LEU A 213 -16.14 -18.87 -12.17
CA LEU A 213 -15.53 -19.39 -13.40
C LEU A 213 -14.22 -20.14 -13.14
N GLU A 214 -13.37 -19.62 -12.25
CA GLU A 214 -12.13 -20.30 -11.83
C GLU A 214 -12.43 -21.69 -11.26
N HIS A 215 -13.45 -21.81 -10.41
CA HIS A 215 -13.86 -23.09 -9.83
C HIS A 215 -14.38 -24.08 -10.88
N LEU A 216 -15.23 -23.62 -11.81
CA LEU A 216 -15.76 -24.47 -12.90
C LEU A 216 -14.65 -24.99 -13.83
N GLU A 217 -13.65 -24.17 -14.14
CA GLU A 217 -12.50 -24.63 -14.93
C GLU A 217 -11.67 -25.67 -14.18
N GLU A 218 -11.45 -25.51 -12.88
CA GLU A 218 -10.74 -26.50 -12.07
C GLU A 218 -11.47 -27.86 -12.03
N GLU A 219 -12.79 -27.86 -11.95
CA GLU A 219 -13.61 -29.08 -11.96
C GLU A 219 -13.55 -29.80 -13.32
N THR A 220 -13.66 -29.07 -14.43
CA THR A 220 -13.60 -29.65 -15.78
C THR A 220 -12.23 -30.28 -16.06
N VAL A 221 -11.13 -29.61 -15.67
CA VAL A 221 -9.76 -30.14 -15.83
C VAL A 221 -9.53 -31.39 -14.98
N ARG A 222 -10.14 -31.49 -13.78
CA ARG A 222 -10.08 -32.70 -12.95
C ARG A 222 -10.87 -33.86 -13.57
N GLY A 223 -12.07 -33.58 -14.08
CA GLY A 223 -12.92 -34.58 -14.73
C GLY A 223 -12.34 -35.13 -16.04
N SER A 224 -11.57 -34.35 -16.79
CA SER A 224 -10.87 -34.82 -18.01
C SER A 224 -9.63 -35.69 -17.74
N LYS A 225 -9.15 -35.78 -16.49
CA LYS A 225 -7.97 -36.56 -16.11
C LYS A 225 -8.29 -37.90 -15.43
N SER A 226 -9.57 -38.21 -15.19
CA SER A 226 -10.05 -39.51 -14.69
C SER A 226 -10.54 -40.39 -15.85
#